data_AF-A0A8H3ZZ95-F1
#
_entry.id   AF-A0A8H3ZZ95-F1
#
_cell.length_a   1.000
_cell.length_b   1.000
_cell.length_c   1.000
_cell.angle_alpha   90.00
_cell.angle_beta   90.00
_cell.angle_gamma   90.00
#
_symmetry.space_group_name_H-M   'P 1'
#
loop_
_entity.id
_entity.type
_entity.pdbx_description
1 polymer ?
#
loop_
_entity_poly.entity_id
_entity_poly.type
_entity_poly.pdbx_seq_one_letter_code
_entity_poly.pdbx_strand_id
1 'polypeptide(L)'
;MIERINSNIARLYFVNNQNVQIPIPANIVLRDVTSNEDEAPYRNEYLISWVSNYILFRNGVAVFALENQKQQAIKGGSDLETDLIQQ
;
A
#
# COMPACT_ATOMS: atom_id res chain seq x y z
N MET A 1 10.95 -1.29 0.08
CA MET A 1 10.64 -1.17 -1.36
C MET A 1 9.26 -1.70 -1.62
N ILE A 2 8.55 -1.10 -2.57
CA ILE A 2 7.25 -1.59 -3.05
C ILE A 2 7.40 -1.90 -4.53
N GLU A 3 7.02 -3.10 -4.93
CA GLU A 3 7.13 -3.55 -6.31
C GLU A 3 5.82 -4.14 -6.78
N ARG A 4 5.37 -3.70 -7.94
CA ARG A 4 4.14 -4.18 -8.57
C ARG A 4 4.31 -5.64 -9.00
N ILE A 5 3.41 -6.51 -8.56
CA ILE A 5 3.26 -7.87 -9.10
C ILE A 5 2.29 -7.84 -10.29
N ASN A 6 1.12 -7.20 -10.09
CA ASN A 6 0.12 -7.01 -11.14
C ASN A 6 -0.69 -5.72 -10.90
N SER A 7 -1.78 -5.52 -11.65
CA SER A 7 -2.62 -4.32 -11.55
C SER A 7 -3.31 -4.12 -10.19
N ASN A 8 -3.41 -5.17 -9.36
CA ASN A 8 -4.11 -5.16 -8.08
C ASN A 8 -3.18 -5.39 -6.89
N ILE A 9 -2.10 -6.15 -7.07
CA ILE A 9 -1.23 -6.61 -5.99
C ILE A 9 0.19 -6.05 -6.17
N ALA A 10 0.80 -5.67 -5.06
CA ALA A 10 2.22 -5.36 -4.95
C ALA A 10 2.84 -6.15 -3.80
N ARG A 11 4.15 -6.30 -3.82
CA ARG A 11 4.91 -6.75 -2.66
C ARG A 11 5.58 -5.58 -1.98
N LEU A 12 5.53 -5.55 -0.65
CA LEU A 12 6.31 -4.68 0.22
C LEU A 12 7.39 -5.53 0.90
N TYR A 13 8.65 -5.19 0.67
CA TYR A 13 9.80 -5.89 1.24
C TYR A 13 10.88 -4.91 1.69
N PHE A 14 11.81 -5.38 2.53
CA PHE A 14 12.87 -4.56 3.10
C PHE A 14 14.19 -4.82 2.37
N VAL A 15 14.98 -3.77 2.16
CA VAL A 15 16.30 -3.87 1.52
C VAL A 15 17.34 -3.15 2.37
N ASN A 16 18.61 -3.54 2.22
CA ASN A 16 19.74 -2.81 2.77
C ASN A 16 20.19 -1.65 1.86
N ASN A 17 21.26 -0.96 2.24
CA ASN A 17 21.82 0.18 1.49
C ASN A 17 22.40 -0.20 0.11
N GLN A 18 22.47 -1.49 -0.21
CA GLN A 18 22.91 -2.02 -1.51
C GLN A 18 21.74 -2.55 -2.35
N ASN A 19 20.49 -2.24 -1.97
CA ASN A 19 19.26 -2.75 -2.59
C ASN A 19 19.08 -4.29 -2.53
N VAL A 20 19.78 -4.97 -1.64
CA VAL A 20 19.60 -6.41 -1.41
C VAL A 20 18.46 -6.64 -0.42
N GLN A 21 17.51 -7.53 -0.74
CA GLN A 21 16.42 -7.88 0.16
C GLN A 21 16.96 -8.48 1.46
N ILE A 22 16.44 -7.99 2.58
CA ILE A 22 16.78 -8.45 3.93
C ILE A 22 15.54 -9.02 4.62
N PRO A 23 15.71 -9.77 5.72
CA PRO A 23 14.61 -10.16 6.58
C PRO A 23 13.76 -8.96 7.01
N ILE A 24 12.44 -9.15 7.14
CA ILE A 24 11.57 -8.16 7.76
C ILE A 24 12.14 -7.82 9.15
N PRO A 25 12.49 -6.55 9.42
CA PRO A 25 13.06 -6.18 10.71
C PRO A 25 12.11 -6.54 11.86
N ALA A 26 12.67 -6.84 13.03
CA ALA A 26 11.88 -7.09 14.23
C ALA A 26 10.95 -5.90 14.56
N ASN A 27 9.80 -6.21 15.16
CA ASN A 27 8.77 -5.24 15.58
C ASN A 27 8.20 -4.38 14.43
N ILE A 28 8.22 -4.92 13.21
CA ILE A 28 7.46 -4.38 12.09
C ILE A 28 6.06 -5.01 12.10
N VAL A 29 5.04 -4.17 11.99
CA VAL A 29 3.66 -4.58 11.78
C VAL A 29 3.13 -3.77 10.61
N LEU A 30 2.58 -4.44 9.61
CA LEU A 30 1.79 -3.81 8.56
C LEU A 30 0.32 -4.04 8.90
N ARG A 31 -0.48 -2.97 8.97
CA ARG A 31 -1.92 -3.06 9.19
C ARG A 31 -2.64 -2.63 7.93
N ASP A 32 -3.55 -3.45 7.43
CA ASP A 32 -4.60 -3.01 6.52
C ASP A 32 -5.62 -2.22 7.35
N VAL A 33 -5.65 -0.90 7.18
CA VAL A 33 -6.58 -0.03 7.91
C VAL A 33 -7.95 0.06 7.24
N THR A 34 -8.11 -0.47 6.03
CA THR A 34 -9.42 -0.64 5.38
C THR A 34 -10.20 -1.77 6.03
N SER A 35 -9.54 -2.90 6.31
CA SER A 35 -10.15 -4.05 7.01
C SER A 35 -9.91 -4.06 8.52
N ASN A 36 -8.99 -3.22 9.01
CA ASN A 36 -8.52 -3.15 10.40
C ASN A 36 -7.89 -4.46 10.89
N GLU A 37 -7.11 -5.11 10.01
CA GLU A 37 -6.39 -6.36 10.30
C GLU A 37 -4.87 -6.18 10.11
N ASP A 38 -4.09 -6.89 10.94
CA ASP A 38 -2.63 -6.93 10.77
C ASP A 38 -2.29 -7.95 9.66
N GLU A 39 -1.53 -7.50 8.67
CA GLU A 39 -1.10 -8.33 7.54
C GLU A 39 -0.05 -9.34 7.98
N ALA A 40 -0.24 -10.60 7.56
CA ALA A 40 0.73 -11.66 7.81
C ALA A 40 1.81 -11.63 6.73
N PRO A 41 3.11 -11.62 7.10
CA PRO A 41 4.17 -11.71 6.12
C PRO A 41 4.19 -13.09 5.45
N TYR A 42 4.41 -13.12 4.14
CA TYR A 42 4.56 -14.32 3.34
C TYR A 42 5.94 -14.31 2.67
N ARG A 43 6.75 -15.36 2.85
CA ARG A 43 8.09 -15.47 2.22
C ARG A 43 8.96 -14.21 2.37
N ASN A 44 8.98 -13.62 3.56
CA ASN A 44 9.79 -12.44 3.87
C ASN A 44 9.39 -11.15 3.12
N GLU A 45 8.11 -11.04 2.77
CA GLU A 45 7.48 -9.86 2.19
C GLU A 45 6.03 -9.76 2.68
N TYR A 46 5.42 -8.58 2.53
CA TYR A 46 3.98 -8.40 2.67
C TYR A 46 3.36 -8.30 1.29
N LEU A 47 2.22 -8.95 1.08
CA LEU A 47 1.41 -8.75 -0.10
C LEU A 47 0.40 -7.66 0.21
N ILE A 48 0.38 -6.61 -0.61
CA ILE A 48 -0.54 -5.48 -0.45
C ILE A 48 -1.40 -5.32 -1.70
N SER A 49 -2.61 -4.85 -1.50
CA SER A 49 -3.54 -4.49 -2.55
C SER A 49 -3.51 -2.99 -2.82
N TRP A 50 -3.52 -2.56 -4.07
CA TRP A 50 -3.61 -1.14 -4.42
C TRP A 50 -4.98 -0.51 -4.10
N VAL A 51 -5.97 -1.30 -3.68
CA VAL A 51 -7.29 -0.80 -3.26
C VAL A 51 -7.43 -0.61 -1.75
N SER A 52 -6.56 -1.23 -0.95
CA SER A 52 -6.60 -1.08 0.52
C SER A 52 -5.60 -0.02 0.98
N ASN A 53 -5.91 0.54 2.14
CA ASN A 53 -5.05 1.49 2.84
C ASN A 53 -4.23 0.73 3.88
N TYR A 54 -2.95 1.07 4.01
CA TYR A 54 -2.06 0.42 4.97
C TYR A 54 -1.30 1.40 5.82
N ILE A 55 -1.01 1.03 7.07
CA ILE A 55 -0.04 1.71 7.92
C ILE A 55 1.02 0.70 8.35
N LEU A 56 2.29 1.04 8.12
CA LEU A 56 3.44 0.32 8.64
C LEU A 56 3.85 0.94 9.97
N PHE A 57 3.89 0.10 11.00
CA PHE A 57 4.35 0.44 12.33
C PHE A 57 5.73 -0.17 12.59
N ARG A 58 6.58 0.57 13.30
CA ARG A 58 7.84 0.08 13.86
C ARG A 58 7.86 0.37 15.35
N ASN A 59 7.98 -0.66 16.17
CA ASN A 59 7.87 -0.53 17.63
C ASN A 59 6.56 0.19 18.05
N GLY A 60 5.44 -0.09 17.37
CA GLY A 60 4.15 0.54 17.65
C GLY A 60 3.98 1.98 17.15
N VAL A 61 5.02 2.60 16.57
CA VAL A 61 4.95 3.95 16.00
C VAL A 61 4.71 3.85 14.50
N ALA A 62 3.72 4.58 13.98
CA ALA A 62 3.48 4.66 12.54
C ALA A 62 4.69 5.33 11.85
N VAL A 63 5.31 4.63 10.91
CA VAL A 63 6.50 5.11 10.18
C VAL A 63 6.20 5.40 8.71
N PHE A 64 5.13 4.81 8.17
CA PHE A 64 4.78 4.92 6.76
C PHE A 64 3.31 4.56 6.56
N ALA A 65 2.62 5.25 5.65
CA ALA A 65 1.24 4.97 5.28
C ALA A 65 1.12 4.88 3.75
N LEU A 66 0.23 4.01 3.30
CA LEU A 66 -0.18 3.83 1.92
C LEU A 66 -1.67 4.08 1.84
N GLU A 67 -2.07 5.20 1.26
CA GLU A 67 -3.47 5.61 1.20
C GLU A 67 -3.89 5.91 -0.23
N ASN A 68 -5.09 5.49 -0.60
CA ASN A 68 -5.81 5.91 -1.81
C ASN A 68 -5.05 5.68 -3.14
N GLN A 69 -4.26 4.60 -3.26
CA GLN A 69 -3.34 4.39 -4.40
C GLN A 69 -4.06 4.26 -5.76
N LYS A 70 -5.27 3.68 -5.80
CA LYS A 70 -6.08 3.63 -7.03
C LYS A 70 -7.08 4.77 -7.18
N GLN A 71 -7.59 5.34 -6.09
CA GLN A 71 -8.45 6.54 -6.17
C GLN A 71 -7.68 7.74 -6.73
N GLN A 72 -6.39 7.89 -6.40
CA GLN A 72 -5.53 8.92 -7.01
C GLN A 72 -5.28 8.71 -8.51
N ALA A 73 -5.47 7.48 -9.03
CA ALA A 73 -5.34 7.16 -10.45
C ALA A 73 -6.64 7.36 -11.24
N ILE A 74 -7.78 7.62 -10.57
CA ILE A 74 -9.00 8.09 -11.23
C ILE A 74 -8.80 9.59 -11.52
N LYS A 75 -7.98 9.88 -12.52
CA LYS A 75 -8.14 11.12 -13.28
C LYS A 75 -9.30 10.86 -14.21
N GLY A 76 -10.46 11.44 -13.90
CA GLY A 76 -11.50 11.60 -14.91
C GLY A 76 -10.83 12.22 -16.14
N GLY A 77 -11.07 11.64 -17.32
CA GLY A 77 -10.91 12.46 -18.52
C GLY A 77 -11.68 13.75 -18.28
N SER A 78 -11.17 14.87 -18.78
CA SER A 78 -11.79 16.20 -18.72
C SER A 78 -13.25 16.28 -19.21
N ASP A 79 -13.88 15.15 -19.56
CA ASP A 79 -15.23 14.99 -20.10
C ASP A 79 -16.29 14.59 -19.06
N LEU A 80 -15.93 14.39 -17.78
CA LEU A 80 -16.92 14.06 -16.73
C LEU A 80 -17.26 15.23 -15.79
N GLU A 81 -16.73 16.42 -16.04
CA GLU A 81 -17.13 17.62 -15.31
C GLU A 81 -18.12 18.43 -16.14
N THR A 82 -19.39 18.47 -15.69
CA THR A 82 -20.38 19.57 -15.77
C THR A 82 -21.71 19.45 -16.54
N ASP A 83 -22.02 18.40 -17.31
CA ASP A 83 -23.31 18.38 -18.07
C ASP A 83 -24.47 17.58 -17.44
N LEU A 84 -24.29 16.90 -16.31
CA LEU A 84 -25.35 16.06 -15.71
C LEU A 84 -25.97 16.61 -14.42
N ILE A 85 -25.63 17.83 -14.02
CA ILE A 85 -26.30 18.52 -12.89
C ILE A 85 -26.77 19.91 -13.34
N GLN A 86 -27.68 19.92 -14.32
CA GLN A 86 -28.72 20.96 -14.41
C GLN A 86 -30.05 20.26 -14.68
N GLN A 87 -30.77 19.96 -13.59
CA GLN A 87 -32.23 19.77 -13.59
C GLN A 87 -32.85 20.97 -12.90
#